data_AF-A0A9W6CP30-F1
#
_entry.id   AF-A0A9W6CP30-F1
#
_cell.length_a   1.000
_cell.length_b   1.000
_cell.length_c   1.000
_cell.angle_alpha   90.00
_cell.angle_beta   90.00
_cell.angle_gamma   90.00
#
_symmetry.space_group_name_H-M   'P 1'
#
loop_
_entity.id
_entity.type
_entity.pdbx_description
1 polymer ?
#
loop_
_entity_poly.entity_id
_entity_poly.type
_entity_poly.pdbx_seq_one_letter_code
_entity_poly.pdbx_strand_id
1 'polypeptide(L)' 'MWTFGYRAPMRLTDEEAHQRLVAAREALGDDAGESVHANAALEAARRALVMFQLALVAAMEKVRTPEGER' A
#
# COMPACT_ATOMS: atom_id res chain seq x y z
N MET A 1 -21.64 -19.36 -23.31
CA MET A 1 -20.29 -18.94 -23.73
C MET A 1 -19.82 -17.90 -22.74
N TRP A 2 -18.97 -18.27 -21.77
CA TRP A 2 -18.48 -17.35 -20.74
C TRP A 2 -17.13 -16.82 -21.17
N THR A 3 -17.07 -15.56 -21.60
CA THR A 3 -15.80 -14.89 -21.86
C THR A 3 -15.20 -14.49 -20.51
N PHE A 4 -14.23 -15.25 -20.02
CA PHE A 4 -13.32 -14.78 -18.98
C PHE A 4 -12.53 -13.61 -19.59
N GLY A 5 -12.99 -12.38 -19.32
CA GLY A 5 -12.30 -11.17 -19.74
C GLY A 5 -10.95 -11.10 -19.03
N TYR A 6 -9.89 -11.46 -19.75
CA TYR A 6 -8.52 -11.26 -19.28
C TYR A 6 -8.23 -9.76 -19.34
N ARG A 7 -8.52 -9.04 -18.24
CA ARG A 7 -8.06 -7.65 -18.09
C ARG A 7 -6.56 -7.74 -17.83
N ALA A 8 -5.75 -7.26 -18.78
CA ALA A 8 -4.32 -7.06 -18.55
C ALA A 8 -4.14 -6.28 -17.22
N PRO A 9 -3.22 -6.69 -16.33
CA PRO A 9 -3.06 -6.02 -15.05
C PRO A 9 -2.70 -4.57 -15.33
N MET A 10 -3.62 -3.67 -14.98
CA MET A 10 -3.43 -2.24 -15.15
C MET A 10 -2.28 -1.86 -14.23
N ARG A 11 -1.12 -1.49 -14.81
CA ARG A 11 -0.01 -0.94 -14.04
C ARG A 11 -0.49 0.36 -13.39
N LEU A 12 -0.20 0.51 -12.11
CA LEU A 12 -0.61 1.69 -11.36
C LEU A 12 0.47 2.74 -11.45
N THR A 13 0.05 3.99 -11.50
CA THR A 13 0.91 5.12 -11.17
C THR A 13 1.26 5.10 -9.68
N ASP A 14 2.33 5.79 -9.30
CA ASP A 14 2.75 5.88 -7.89
C ASP A 14 1.65 6.49 -7.01
N GLU A 15 0.92 7.48 -7.53
CA GLU A 15 -0.22 8.09 -6.84
C GLU A 15 -1.36 7.08 -6.61
N GLU A 16 -1.75 6.33 -7.65
CA GLU A 16 -2.80 5.31 -7.51
C GLU A 16 -2.37 4.19 -6.55
N ALA A 17 -1.09 3.82 -6.55
CA ALA A 17 -0.55 2.86 -5.59
C ALA A 17 -0.60 3.42 -4.16
N HIS A 18 -0.21 4.68 -3.97
CA HIS A 18 -0.25 5.35 -2.67
C HIS A 18 -1.69 5.43 -2.14
N GLN A 19 -2.63 5.88 -2.95
CA GLN A 19 -4.05 5.97 -2.59
C GLN A 19 -4.63 4.63 -2.17
N ARG A 20 -4.27 3.53 -2.85
CA ARG A 20 -4.73 2.18 -2.47
C ARG A 20 -4.15 1.74 -1.13
N LEU A 21 -2.88 2.05 -0.86
CA LEU A 21 -2.26 1.75 0.44
C LEU A 21 -2.90 2.57 1.57
N VAL A 22 -3.27 3.82 1.31
CA VAL A 22 -4.01 4.67 2.27
C VAL A 22 -5.40 4.11 2.51
N ALA A 23 -6.17 3.84 1.46
CA ALA A 23 -7.51 3.27 1.57
C ALA A 23 -7.52 1.91 2.29
N ALA A 24 -6.51 1.06 2.06
CA ALA A 24 -6.38 -0.21 2.79
C ALA A 24 -6.14 0.01 4.29
N ARG A 25 -5.34 1.01 4.66
CA ARG A 25 -5.11 1.37 6.07
C ARG A 25 -6.38 1.93 6.71
N GLU A 26 -7.10 2.79 6.02
CA GLU A 26 -8.38 3.35 6.49
C GLU A 26 -9.45 2.27 6.66
N ALA A 27 -9.52 1.31 5.74
CA ALA A 27 -10.45 0.18 5.82
C ALA A 27 -10.17 -0.74 7.02
N LEU A 28 -8.92 -0.85 7.47
CA LEU A 28 -8.58 -1.57 8.71
C LEU A 28 -8.98 -0.80 9.98
N GLY A 29 -9.26 0.50 9.87
CA GLY A 29 -9.62 1.38 10.97
C GLY A 29 -8.59 1.37 12.09
N ASP A 30 -9.02 1.78 13.29
CA ASP A 30 -8.22 1.74 14.52
C ASP A 30 -8.76 0.79 15.59
N ASP A 31 -9.90 0.13 15.32
CA ASP A 31 -10.56 -0.78 16.26
C ASP A 31 -9.68 -1.98 16.65
N ALA A 32 -9.82 -2.44 17.89
CA ALA A 32 -9.12 -3.61 18.40
C ALA A 32 -9.80 -4.90 17.93
N GLY A 33 -9.00 -5.95 17.75
CA GLY A 33 -9.55 -7.29 17.51
C GLY A 33 -10.09 -7.90 18.79
N GLU A 34 -11.23 -8.60 18.71
CA GLU A 34 -11.86 -9.26 19.86
C GLU A 34 -10.97 -10.35 20.48
N SER A 35 -10.21 -11.07 19.64
CA SER A 35 -9.24 -12.07 20.10
C SER A 35 -7.81 -11.53 20.01
N VAL A 36 -6.91 -12.12 20.80
CA VAL A 36 -5.47 -11.80 20.78
C VAL A 36 -4.87 -11.95 19.37
N HIS A 37 -5.25 -13.01 18.65
CA HIS A 37 -4.76 -13.26 17.30
C HIS A 37 -5.28 -12.22 16.30
N ALA A 38 -6.57 -11.86 16.40
CA ALA A 38 -7.14 -10.82 15.54
C ALA A 38 -6.48 -9.46 15.82
N ASN A 39 -6.30 -9.10 17.10
CA ASN A 39 -5.68 -7.84 17.47
C ASN A 39 -4.22 -7.76 16.99
N ALA A 40 -3.44 -8.82 17.20
CA ALA A 40 -2.06 -8.90 16.73
C ALA A 40 -1.96 -8.80 15.19
N ALA A 41 -2.88 -9.45 14.46
CA ALA A 41 -2.92 -9.40 13.01
C ALA A 41 -3.25 -7.99 12.49
N LEU A 42 -4.25 -7.32 13.08
CA LEU A 42 -4.63 -5.94 12.73
C LEU A 42 -3.49 -4.96 13.01
N GLU A 43 -2.85 -5.07 14.18
CA GLU A 43 -1.72 -4.23 14.56
C GLU A 43 -0.54 -4.41 13.60
N ALA A 44 -0.21 -5.67 13.24
CA ALA A 44 0.84 -5.98 12.28
C ALA A 44 0.51 -5.44 10.87
N ALA A 45 -0.73 -5.59 10.41
CA ALA A 45 -1.16 -5.11 9.11
C ALA A 45 -1.07 -3.59 9.00
N ARG A 46 -1.52 -2.85 10.02
CA ARG A 46 -1.42 -1.38 10.07
C ARG A 46 0.03 -0.92 9.99
N ARG A 47 0.92 -1.55 10.76
CA ARG A 47 2.36 -1.23 10.74
C ARG A 47 2.98 -1.49 9.38
N ALA A 48 2.67 -2.63 8.77
CA ALA A 48 3.17 -2.98 7.44
C ALA A 48 2.71 -1.97 6.38
N LEU A 49 1.44 -1.57 6.40
CA LEU A 49 0.91 -0.59 5.46
C LEU A 49 1.59 0.77 5.58
N VAL A 50 1.86 1.25 6.80
CA VAL A 50 2.64 2.48 7.00
C VAL A 50 4.04 2.35 6.41
N MET A 51 4.72 1.22 6.64
CA MET A 51 6.04 0.97 6.07
C MET A 51 6.01 0.97 4.53
N PHE A 52 4.98 0.38 3.92
CA PHE A 52 4.83 0.40 2.46
C PHE A 52 4.55 1.80 1.90
N GLN A 53 3.72 2.60 2.59
CA GLN A 53 3.47 3.99 2.21
C GLN A 53 4.77 4.81 2.24
N LEU A 54 5.58 4.68 3.30
CA LEU A 54 6.86 5.38 3.43
C LEU A 54 7.88 4.90 2.39
N ALA A 55 7.95 3.60 2.13
CA ALA A 55 8.86 3.04 1.13
C ALA A 55 8.55 3.57 -0.27
N LEU A 56 7.27 3.71 -0.61
CA LEU A 56 6.83 4.29 -1.88
C LEU A 56 7.24 5.76 -2.00
N VAL A 57 6.98 6.56 -0.97
CA VAL A 57 7.38 7.98 -0.94
C VAL A 57 8.90 8.13 -1.09
N ALA A 58 9.68 7.33 -0.35
CA ALA A 58 11.14 7.37 -0.44
C ALA A 58 11.65 6.97 -1.85
N ALA A 59 10.98 6.03 -2.52
CA ALA A 59 11.31 5.66 -3.90
C ALA A 59 11.00 6.81 -4.88
N MET A 60 9.87 7.50 -4.70
CA MET A 60 9.50 8.67 -5.51
C MET A 60 10.50 9.82 -5.35
N GLU A 61 11.00 10.06 -4.14
CA GLU A 61 12.03 11.08 -3.88
C GLU A 61 13.36 10.75 -4.57
N LYS A 62 13.80 9.49 -4.50
CA LYS A 62 15.02 9.03 -5.19
C LYS A 62 14.94 9.24 -6.70
N VAL A 63 13.79 8.95 -7.30
CA VAL A 63 13.55 9.19 -8.74
C VAL A 63 13.57 10.69 -9.06
N ARG A 64 13.09 11.55 -8.15
CA ARG A 64 13.02 12.99 -8.34
C ARG A 64 14.37 13.70 -8.28
N THR A 65 15.34 13.15 -7.54
CA THR A 65 16.75 13.56 -7.61
C THR A 65 17.43 12.85 -8.78
N PRO A 66 17.61 13.49 -9.96
CA PRO A 66 18.46 12.89 -10.98
C PRO A 66 19.90 12.85 -10.43
N GLU A 67 20.55 11.71 -10.61
CA GLU A 67 21.99 11.54 -10.34
C GLU A 67 22.77 12.60 -11.13
N GLY A 68 23.16 13.68 -10.47
CA GLY A 68 23.78 14.84 -11.12
C GLY A 68 24.41 15.87 -10.19
N GLU A 69 24.62 15.57 -8.91
CA GLU A 69 25.47 16.36 -8.02
C GLU A 69 26.36 15.43 -7.19
N ARG A 70 27.47 15.02 -7.79
CA ARG A 70 28.72 14.68 -7.11
C ARG A 70 29.89 15.16 -7.95
#